data_AF-A0A7R9TSI3-F1
#
_entry.id   AF-A0A7R9TSI3-F1
#
_cell.length_a   1.000
_cell.length_b   1.000
_cell.length_c   1.000
_cell.angle_alpha   90.00
_cell.angle_beta   90.00
_cell.angle_gamma   90.00
#
_symmetry.space_group_name_H-M   'P 1'
#
loop_
_entity.id
_entity.type
_entity.pdbx_description
1 polymer ?
#
loop_
_entity_poly.entity_id
_entity_poly.type
_entity_poly.pdbx_seq_one_letter_code
_entity_poly.pdbx_strand_id
1 'polypeptide(L)'
;SAFGGAPDGSGAAVDLARLCVARARHAWELRVHVAIMAAGDGAHNACGGLGGGMLACASAAVRAALSTAAIPRAVAVAAEGENGTGGAEVEVEIEDGEEVDPLVVASMPVVLTAALLDATPEGEGEGEGEGSGAVVVVDPTEAEEGCARATLSVAVLEGGQVCWERLSHDGAHAGVSGAEYAALRAAALGAAPAVAAAIDAQLLADEDNMDVV
;
A
#
# COMPACT_ATOMS: atom_id res chain seq x y z
N SER A 1 -10.15 14.42 -24.64
CA SER A 1 -10.79 15.22 -23.58
C SER A 1 -10.61 14.48 -22.27
N ALA A 2 -10.26 15.21 -21.20
CA ALA A 2 -10.15 14.79 -19.81
C ALA A 2 -9.05 13.76 -19.45
N PHE A 3 -7.79 14.20 -19.42
CA PHE A 3 -6.93 13.81 -18.30
C PHE A 3 -7.41 14.64 -17.11
N GLY A 4 -8.10 13.97 -16.18
CA GLY A 4 -8.59 14.58 -14.95
C GLY A 4 -7.45 15.27 -14.19
N GLY A 5 -7.77 16.40 -13.58
CA GLY A 5 -6.82 17.28 -12.90
C GLY A 5 -5.94 16.52 -11.90
N ALA A 6 -4.74 17.06 -11.67
CA ALA A 6 -3.88 16.62 -10.58
C ALA A 6 -4.74 16.55 -9.30
N PRO A 7 -4.78 15.40 -8.58
CA PRO A 7 -5.47 15.32 -7.32
C PRO A 7 -4.91 16.42 -6.42
N ASP A 8 -5.81 17.19 -5.82
CA ASP A 8 -5.55 18.37 -4.99
C ASP A 8 -4.88 18.06 -3.64
N GLY A 9 -4.13 16.96 -3.56
CA GLY A 9 -3.52 16.44 -2.34
C GLY A 9 -4.55 15.93 -1.32
N SER A 10 -5.85 16.12 -1.53
CA SER A 10 -6.88 15.61 -0.65
C SER A 10 -6.97 14.09 -0.83
N GLY A 11 -6.48 13.36 0.17
CA GLY A 11 -6.32 11.91 0.14
C GLY A 11 -4.90 11.40 -0.17
N ALA A 12 -3.90 12.29 -0.28
CA ALA A 12 -2.51 11.87 -0.27
C ALA A 12 -2.15 11.33 1.12
N ALA A 13 -1.53 10.15 1.17
CA ALA A 13 -1.13 9.57 2.45
C ALA A 13 -0.07 10.41 3.17
N VAL A 14 0.71 11.21 2.44
CA VAL A 14 1.76 12.10 2.97
C VAL A 14 1.40 13.56 2.68
N ASP A 15 1.57 14.43 3.68
CA ASP A 15 1.43 15.88 3.51
C ASP A 15 2.58 16.44 2.65
N LEU A 16 2.33 16.55 1.34
CA LEU A 16 3.31 17.05 0.37
C LEU A 16 3.72 18.50 0.60
N ALA A 17 2.90 19.30 1.31
CA ALA A 17 3.24 20.68 1.60
C ALA A 17 4.42 20.78 2.57
N ARG A 18 4.52 19.83 3.51
CA ARG A 18 5.64 19.74 4.47
C ARG A 18 6.96 19.32 3.83
N LEU A 19 6.90 18.70 2.66
CA LEU A 19 8.11 18.38 1.91
C LEU A 19 8.70 19.61 1.21
N CYS A 20 7.95 20.70 1.08
CA CYS A 20 8.43 21.90 0.41
C CYS A 20 9.27 22.79 1.34
N VAL A 21 10.57 22.88 1.09
CA VAL A 21 11.48 23.77 1.84
C VAL A 21 11.48 25.18 1.24
N ALA A 22 11.54 25.29 -0.09
CA ALA A 22 11.47 26.55 -0.81
C ALA A 22 10.52 26.42 -2.00
N ARG A 23 9.42 27.20 -1.98
CA ARG A 23 8.34 27.08 -2.96
C ARG A 23 8.86 27.10 -4.40
N ALA A 24 8.50 26.06 -5.16
CA ALA A 24 8.88 25.87 -6.56
C ALA A 24 10.39 25.80 -6.84
N ARG A 25 11.24 25.59 -5.82
CA ARG A 25 12.70 25.47 -5.98
C ARG A 25 13.26 24.23 -5.30
N HIS A 26 12.93 24.01 -4.03
CA HIS A 26 13.48 22.91 -3.24
C HIS A 26 12.38 22.21 -2.46
N ALA A 27 12.37 20.88 -2.58
CA ALA A 27 11.51 20.00 -1.80
C ALA A 27 12.28 18.71 -1.48
N TRP A 28 11.91 18.08 -0.37
CA TRP A 28 12.35 16.75 -0.03
C TRP A 28 11.81 15.73 -1.04
N GLU A 29 12.69 14.87 -1.53
CA GLU A 29 12.32 13.68 -2.29
C GLU A 29 12.27 12.48 -1.34
N LEU A 30 11.08 11.95 -1.09
CA LEU A 30 10.93 10.71 -0.32
C LEU A 30 10.99 9.50 -1.25
N ARG A 31 11.91 8.58 -0.96
CA ARG A 31 12.01 7.29 -1.64
C ARG A 31 11.77 6.17 -0.65
N VAL A 32 10.75 5.35 -0.91
CA VAL A 32 10.48 4.13 -0.15
C VAL A 32 10.89 2.93 -0.97
N HIS A 33 11.82 2.15 -0.44
CA HIS A 33 12.30 0.92 -1.06
C HIS A 33 11.70 -0.27 -0.34
N VAL A 34 10.94 -1.10 -1.05
CA VAL A 34 10.38 -2.35 -0.50
C VAL A 34 11.22 -3.51 -1.02
N ALA A 35 11.91 -4.19 -0.11
CA ALA A 35 12.61 -5.43 -0.42
C ALA A 35 11.73 -6.62 -0.05
N ILE A 36 11.33 -7.42 -1.05
CA ILE A 36 10.58 -8.66 -0.83
C ILE A 36 11.59 -9.74 -0.47
N MET A 37 11.62 -10.12 0.80
CA MET A 37 12.44 -11.23 1.29
C MET A 37 11.55 -12.46 1.44
N ALA A 38 11.83 -13.51 0.68
CA ALA A 38 11.21 -14.81 0.89
C ALA A 38 11.68 -15.36 2.24
N ALA A 39 10.76 -15.72 3.14
CA ALA A 39 11.09 -16.60 4.27
C ALA A 39 11.25 -18.03 3.72
N GLY A 40 12.42 -18.30 3.14
CA GLY A 40 12.75 -19.60 2.59
C GLY A 40 13.45 -20.49 3.61
N ASP A 41 12.69 -21.28 4.36
CA ASP A 41 13.20 -22.54 4.91
C ASP A 41 12.57 -23.69 4.11
N GLY A 42 13.31 -24.14 3.09
CA GLY A 42 12.91 -25.14 2.10
C GLY A 42 12.71 -26.56 2.64
N ALA A 43 11.78 -26.77 3.56
CA ALA A 43 11.46 -28.09 4.10
C ALA A 43 10.01 -28.56 3.89
N HIS A 44 9.04 -27.70 3.51
CA HIS A 44 7.63 -28.13 3.42
C HIS A 44 6.83 -27.75 2.17
N ASN A 45 7.37 -27.05 1.18
CA ASN A 45 6.54 -26.62 0.05
C ASN A 45 6.97 -27.31 -1.25
N ALA A 46 6.15 -28.25 -1.71
CA ALA A 46 6.14 -28.70 -3.11
C ALA A 46 5.75 -27.56 -4.09
N CYS A 47 5.41 -26.38 -3.57
CA CYS A 47 4.89 -25.22 -4.27
C CYS A 47 5.60 -23.91 -3.82
N GLY A 48 6.86 -23.68 -4.19
CA GLY A 48 7.27 -22.32 -4.60
C GLY A 48 7.83 -21.30 -3.60
N GLY A 49 7.61 -21.33 -2.29
CA GLY A 49 8.46 -20.59 -1.33
C GLY A 49 8.41 -19.05 -1.31
N LEU A 50 7.40 -18.41 -1.90
CA LEU A 50 7.02 -17.02 -1.56
C LEU A 50 5.68 -17.06 -0.81
N GLY A 51 5.51 -16.28 0.25
CA GLY A 51 4.17 -16.09 0.84
C GLY A 51 3.29 -15.38 -0.20
N GLY A 52 2.03 -15.80 -0.38
CA GLY A 52 1.05 -15.02 -1.14
C GLY A 52 0.77 -13.67 -0.46
N GLY A 53 -0.10 -12.83 -1.04
CA GLY A 53 -0.44 -11.55 -0.41
C GLY A 53 0.67 -10.48 -0.47
N MET A 54 1.60 -10.58 -1.44
CA MET A 54 2.74 -9.66 -1.56
C MET A 54 2.37 -8.16 -1.52
N LEU A 55 1.24 -7.78 -2.13
CA LEU A 55 0.76 -6.39 -2.11
C LEU A 55 0.32 -5.94 -0.72
N ALA A 56 -0.31 -6.82 0.06
CA ALA A 56 -0.71 -6.53 1.43
C ALA A 56 0.54 -6.35 2.31
N CYS A 57 1.52 -7.26 2.22
CA CYS A 57 2.78 -7.16 2.94
C CYS A 57 3.56 -5.90 2.56
N ALA A 58 3.68 -5.61 1.26
CA ALA A 58 4.36 -4.40 0.79
C ALA A 58 3.68 -3.13 1.32
N SER A 59 2.35 -3.07 1.28
CA SER A 59 1.59 -1.93 1.81
C SER A 59 1.79 -1.75 3.31
N ALA A 60 1.77 -2.84 4.09
CA ALA A 60 2.02 -2.81 5.53
C ALA A 60 3.46 -2.35 5.83
N ALA A 61 4.44 -2.85 5.09
CA ALA A 61 5.84 -2.44 5.25
C ALA A 61 6.05 -0.95 4.92
N VAL A 62 5.44 -0.44 3.85
CA VAL A 62 5.49 0.99 3.52
C VAL A 62 4.81 1.82 4.62
N ARG A 63 3.68 1.37 5.16
CA ARG A 63 2.99 2.05 6.27
C ARG A 63 3.89 2.14 7.51
N ALA A 64 4.50 1.04 7.92
CA ALA A 64 5.42 1.00 9.05
C ALA A 64 6.67 1.87 8.84
N ALA A 65 7.23 1.85 7.62
CA ALA A 65 8.38 2.68 7.28
C ALA A 65 8.05 4.17 7.31
N LEU A 66 6.85 4.56 6.86
CA LEU A 66 6.44 5.96 6.84
C LEU A 66 5.98 6.47 8.20
N SER A 67 5.44 5.62 9.08
CA SER A 67 5.03 6.03 10.44
C SER A 67 6.23 6.38 11.33
N THR A 68 7.39 5.80 11.05
CA THR A 68 8.65 6.03 11.78
C THR A 68 9.61 6.97 11.04
N ALA A 69 9.26 7.41 9.83
CA ALA A 69 10.10 8.29 9.04
C ALA A 69 10.13 9.71 9.61
N ALA A 70 11.31 10.31 9.63
CA ALA A 70 11.50 11.71 9.94
C ALA A 70 12.37 12.38 8.86
N ILE A 71 12.14 13.66 8.61
CA ILE A 71 12.93 14.47 7.68
C ILE A 71 13.82 15.42 8.48
N PRO A 72 15.08 15.65 8.09
CA PRO A 72 15.90 16.69 8.70
C PRO A 72 15.22 18.03 8.56
N ARG A 73 15.29 18.84 9.63
CA ARG A 73 14.76 20.20 9.57
C ARG A 73 15.64 21.04 8.64
N ALA A 74 14.99 21.78 7.74
CA ALA A 74 15.68 22.58 6.74
C ALA A 74 15.01 23.94 6.57
N VAL A 75 15.83 24.98 6.44
CA VAL A 75 15.39 26.36 6.25
C VAL A 75 15.94 26.92 4.95
N ALA A 76 15.10 27.69 4.26
CA ALA A 76 15.48 28.44 3.09
C ALA A 76 16.16 29.75 3.53
N VAL A 77 17.44 29.89 3.25
CA VAL A 77 18.20 31.13 3.53
C VAL A 77 18.47 31.88 2.23
N ALA A 78 18.54 33.21 2.34
CA ALA A 78 18.95 34.03 1.19
C ALA A 78 20.46 33.85 1.01
N ALA A 79 20.87 33.43 -0.19
CA ALA A 79 22.29 33.34 -0.53
C ALA A 79 22.92 34.75 -0.43
N GLU A 80 24.04 34.87 0.28
CA GLU A 80 24.80 36.11 0.32
C GLU A 80 25.48 36.34 -1.04
N GLY A 81 24.81 37.09 -1.92
CA GLY A 81 25.40 37.48 -3.19
C GLY A 81 26.53 38.49 -2.98
N GLU A 82 27.75 38.14 -3.37
CA GLU A 82 28.92 39.04 -3.30
C GLU A 82 28.74 40.34 -4.10
N ASN A 83 27.76 40.48 -5.00
CA ASN A 83 27.54 41.71 -5.77
C ASN A 83 26.07 41.87 -6.23
N GLY A 84 25.17 42.23 -5.30
CA GLY A 84 23.97 43.07 -5.44
C GLY A 84 23.13 43.16 -6.75
N THR A 85 23.17 42.19 -7.67
CA THR A 85 22.55 42.33 -9.02
C THR A 85 21.87 41.09 -9.59
N GLY A 86 21.71 40.01 -8.82
CA GLY A 86 20.98 38.81 -9.24
C GLY A 86 19.85 38.49 -8.26
N GLY A 87 18.68 38.10 -8.76
CA GLY A 87 17.52 37.77 -7.92
C GLY A 87 17.88 36.74 -6.85
N ALA A 88 17.35 36.91 -5.64
CA ALA A 88 17.71 36.12 -4.46
C ALA A 88 17.83 34.62 -4.79
N GLU A 89 19.06 34.12 -4.85
CA GLU A 89 19.34 32.70 -4.80
C GLU A 89 18.94 32.22 -3.39
N VAL A 90 18.30 31.06 -3.34
CA VAL A 90 17.83 30.48 -2.08
C VAL A 90 18.70 29.27 -1.83
N GLU A 91 19.44 29.30 -0.75
CA GLU A 91 20.21 28.16 -0.26
C GLU A 91 19.37 27.40 0.78
N VAL A 92 19.62 26.10 0.88
CA VAL A 92 18.96 25.24 1.87
C VAL A 92 20.00 24.89 2.92
N GLU A 93 19.79 25.38 4.14
CA GLU A 93 20.55 24.97 5.31
C GLU A 93 19.78 23.86 6.01
N ILE A 94 20.46 22.74 6.24
CA ILE A 94 19.95 21.65 7.08
C ILE A 94 20.42 21.95 8.49
N GLU A 95 19.48 22.07 9.42
CA GLU A 95 19.79 22.30 10.83
C GLU A 95 20.56 21.10 11.40
N ASP A 96 21.43 21.33 12.39
CA ASP A 96 22.30 20.30 12.95
C ASP A 96 21.52 19.03 13.28
N GLY A 97 22.05 17.87 12.86
CA GLY A 97 21.33 16.60 12.63
C GLY A 97 20.67 15.91 13.82
N GLU A 98 20.49 16.59 14.94
CA GLU A 98 19.64 16.17 16.06
C GLU A 98 18.17 16.63 15.88
N GLU A 99 17.90 17.69 15.10
CA GLU A 99 16.54 18.17 14.84
C GLU A 99 15.92 17.53 13.59
N VAL A 100 14.94 16.65 13.82
CA VAL A 100 14.16 16.00 12.77
C VAL A 100 12.66 16.25 12.98
N ASP A 101 11.94 16.50 11.89
CA ASP A 101 10.50 16.61 11.89
C ASP A 101 9.89 15.25 11.51
N PRO A 102 8.98 14.67 12.32
CA PRO A 102 8.30 13.43 11.95
C PRO A 102 7.46 13.65 10.70
N LEU A 103 7.45 12.65 9.82
CA LEU A 103 6.64 12.69 8.62
C LEU A 103 5.15 12.60 9.01
N VAL A 104 4.36 13.59 8.60
CA VAL A 104 2.91 13.54 8.85
C VAL A 104 2.23 12.74 7.74
N VAL A 105 1.72 11.58 8.16
CA VAL A 105 1.00 10.63 7.33
C VAL A 105 -0.49 10.76 7.63
N ALA A 106 -1.27 11.32 6.70
CA ALA A 106 -2.67 11.67 6.92
C ALA A 106 -3.63 10.47 6.84
N SER A 107 -3.37 9.53 5.92
CA SER A 107 -4.15 8.30 5.78
C SER A 107 -3.41 7.29 4.91
N MET A 108 -2.91 6.20 5.51
CA MET A 108 -2.31 5.09 4.74
C MET A 108 -3.37 4.04 4.42
N PRO A 109 -3.54 3.66 3.15
CA PRO A 109 -4.46 2.59 2.83
C PRO A 109 -3.95 1.24 3.34
N VAL A 110 -4.90 0.37 3.70
CA VAL A 110 -4.64 -1.06 3.87
C VAL A 110 -4.96 -1.75 2.56
N VAL A 111 -4.03 -2.57 2.07
CA VAL A 111 -4.23 -3.40 0.89
C VAL A 111 -4.57 -4.81 1.31
N LEU A 112 -5.63 -5.36 0.72
CA LEU A 112 -6.02 -6.76 0.87
C LEU A 112 -6.23 -7.39 -0.49
N THR A 113 -5.89 -8.67 -0.59
CA THR A 113 -6.17 -9.49 -1.77
C THR A 113 -7.19 -10.55 -1.41
N ALA A 114 -8.21 -10.73 -2.25
CA ALA A 114 -9.10 -11.86 -2.20
C ALA A 114 -8.92 -12.71 -3.46
N ALA A 115 -8.93 -14.04 -3.33
CA ALA A 115 -8.87 -15.00 -4.41
C ALA A 115 -10.21 -15.74 -4.56
N LEU A 116 -10.60 -16.00 -5.80
CA LEU A 116 -11.72 -16.84 -6.17
C LEU A 116 -11.19 -18.19 -6.63
N LEU A 117 -11.54 -19.25 -5.92
CA LEU A 117 -11.12 -20.62 -6.18
C LEU A 117 -12.33 -21.46 -6.58
N ASP A 118 -12.19 -22.30 -7.60
CA ASP A 118 -13.24 -23.26 -7.94
C ASP A 118 -13.20 -24.45 -6.96
N ALA A 119 -14.31 -24.78 -6.30
CA ALA A 119 -14.32 -25.89 -5.33
C ALA A 119 -14.45 -27.29 -5.95
N THR A 120 -14.66 -27.40 -7.27
CA THR A 120 -14.84 -28.69 -7.94
C THR A 120 -13.68 -28.97 -8.90
N PRO A 121 -12.95 -30.09 -8.75
CA PRO A 121 -12.02 -30.53 -9.78
C PRO A 121 -12.81 -30.83 -11.06
N GLU A 122 -12.28 -30.39 -12.20
CA GLU A 122 -12.89 -30.58 -13.53
C GLU A 122 -13.39 -32.02 -13.71
N GLY A 123 -14.71 -32.22 -13.86
CA GLY A 123 -15.21 -33.57 -14.16
C GLY A 123 -16.71 -33.85 -14.07
N GLU A 124 -17.50 -33.17 -13.23
CA GLU A 124 -18.91 -33.54 -13.05
C GLU A 124 -19.80 -32.31 -12.87
N GLY A 125 -20.40 -31.84 -13.97
CA GLY A 125 -21.30 -30.68 -13.92
C GLY A 125 -21.95 -30.36 -15.26
N GLU A 126 -22.42 -31.35 -16.02
CA GLU A 126 -23.43 -31.09 -17.05
C GLU A 126 -24.78 -30.86 -16.35
N GLY A 127 -25.01 -29.62 -15.90
CA GLY A 127 -26.27 -29.22 -15.27
C GLY A 127 -26.45 -27.72 -15.39
N GLU A 128 -27.34 -27.28 -16.27
CA GLU A 128 -27.76 -25.89 -16.35
C GLU A 128 -28.45 -25.50 -15.04
N GLY A 129 -27.72 -24.74 -14.21
CA GLY A 129 -28.28 -24.02 -13.08
C GLY A 129 -28.09 -24.69 -11.72
N GLU A 130 -26.99 -24.37 -11.05
CA GLU A 130 -26.91 -24.06 -9.62
C GLU A 130 -25.47 -23.61 -9.31
N GLY A 131 -25.31 -22.72 -8.32
CA GLY A 131 -24.18 -21.80 -8.18
C GLY A 131 -22.78 -22.37 -8.50
N SER A 132 -21.99 -21.58 -9.23
CA SER A 132 -20.53 -21.65 -9.27
C SER A 132 -20.06 -21.97 -7.85
N GLY A 133 -19.59 -23.20 -7.60
CA GLY A 133 -19.14 -23.66 -6.29
C GLY A 133 -17.87 -22.95 -5.84
N ALA A 134 -17.66 -21.70 -6.24
CA ALA A 134 -16.46 -20.96 -6.01
C ALA A 134 -16.37 -20.49 -4.56
N VAL A 135 -15.19 -20.63 -3.99
CA VAL A 135 -14.83 -20.19 -2.65
C VAL A 135 -14.02 -18.91 -2.76
N VAL A 136 -14.31 -17.95 -1.88
CA VAL A 136 -13.52 -16.72 -1.76
C VAL A 136 -12.60 -16.85 -0.55
N VAL A 137 -11.30 -16.70 -0.77
CA VAL A 137 -10.28 -16.67 0.28
C VAL A 137 -9.72 -15.25 0.35
N VAL A 138 -9.53 -14.74 1.56
CA VAL A 138 -8.87 -13.44 1.81
C VAL A 138 -7.45 -13.71 2.27
N ASP A 139 -6.51 -12.90 1.77
CA ASP A 139 -5.07 -13.06 1.98
C ASP A 139 -4.57 -14.45 1.55
N PRO A 140 -4.78 -14.82 0.27
CA PRO A 140 -4.43 -16.14 -0.24
C PRO A 140 -2.92 -16.39 -0.12
N THR A 141 -2.58 -17.63 0.22
CA THR A 141 -1.22 -18.18 0.08
C THR A 141 -0.80 -18.23 -1.39
N GLU A 142 0.49 -18.39 -1.67
CA GLU A 142 0.98 -18.53 -3.06
C GLU A 142 0.30 -19.70 -3.79
N ALA A 143 0.05 -20.82 -3.10
CA ALA A 143 -0.65 -21.95 -3.68
C ALA A 143 -2.12 -21.62 -4.02
N GLU A 144 -2.78 -20.82 -3.18
CA GLU A 144 -4.15 -20.36 -3.44
C GLU A 144 -4.18 -19.31 -4.55
N GLU A 145 -3.23 -18.37 -4.59
CA GLU A 145 -3.09 -17.42 -5.70
C GLU A 145 -2.82 -18.14 -7.03
N GLY A 146 -1.96 -19.15 -7.03
CA GLY A 146 -1.63 -19.94 -8.22
C GLY A 146 -2.77 -20.80 -8.74
N CYS A 147 -3.70 -21.20 -7.86
CA CYS A 147 -4.92 -21.93 -8.23
C CYS A 147 -6.14 -21.02 -8.42
N ALA A 148 -6.01 -19.71 -8.14
CA ALA A 148 -7.11 -18.78 -8.20
C ALA A 148 -7.57 -18.59 -9.65
N ARG A 149 -8.88 -18.69 -9.87
CA ARG A 149 -9.50 -18.30 -11.13
C ARG A 149 -9.43 -16.79 -11.35
N ALA A 150 -9.52 -16.03 -10.26
CA ALA A 150 -9.34 -14.60 -10.25
C ALA A 150 -8.88 -14.10 -8.87
N THR A 151 -8.16 -12.99 -8.85
CA THR A 151 -7.79 -12.28 -7.62
C THR A 151 -8.21 -10.81 -7.71
N LEU A 152 -8.72 -10.28 -6.61
CA LEU A 152 -9.07 -8.87 -6.45
C LEU A 152 -8.24 -8.29 -5.32
N SER A 153 -7.38 -7.33 -5.63
CA SER A 153 -6.69 -6.52 -4.63
C SER A 153 -7.40 -5.18 -4.46
N VAL A 154 -7.63 -4.77 -3.22
CA VAL A 154 -8.31 -3.52 -2.87
C VAL A 154 -7.48 -2.76 -1.84
N ALA A 155 -7.31 -1.46 -2.07
CA ALA A 155 -6.72 -0.52 -1.12
C ALA A 155 -7.83 0.31 -0.48
N VAL A 156 -7.90 0.29 0.86
CA VAL A 156 -8.97 0.89 1.64
C VAL A 156 -8.38 1.89 2.64
N LEU A 157 -8.87 3.12 2.59
CA LEU A 157 -8.54 4.17 3.56
C LEU A 157 -9.34 3.99 4.86
N GLU A 158 -8.94 4.72 5.89
CA GLU A 158 -9.73 4.86 7.10
C GLU A 158 -11.17 5.31 6.78
N GLY A 159 -12.16 4.75 7.47
CA GLY A 159 -13.58 4.97 7.17
C GLY A 159 -14.14 4.12 6.01
N GLY A 160 -13.34 3.23 5.43
CA GLY A 160 -13.81 2.25 4.45
C GLY A 160 -13.86 2.74 3.00
N GLN A 161 -13.31 3.92 2.72
CA GLN A 161 -13.24 4.44 1.35
C GLN A 161 -12.22 3.67 0.52
N VAL A 162 -12.64 3.12 -0.62
CA VAL A 162 -11.74 2.48 -1.58
C VAL A 162 -10.99 3.54 -2.38
N CYS A 163 -9.66 3.53 -2.32
CA CYS A 163 -8.81 4.44 -3.09
C CYS A 163 -8.18 3.76 -4.32
N TRP A 164 -8.11 2.43 -4.32
CA TRP A 164 -7.64 1.65 -5.46
C TRP A 164 -8.24 0.25 -5.43
N GLU A 165 -8.55 -0.30 -6.59
CA GLU A 165 -8.94 -1.70 -6.75
C GLU A 165 -8.36 -2.23 -8.06
N ARG A 166 -7.94 -3.49 -8.05
CA ARG A 166 -7.43 -4.17 -9.22
C ARG A 166 -7.83 -5.64 -9.19
N LEU A 167 -8.68 -6.00 -10.13
CA LEU A 167 -8.84 -7.39 -10.53
C LEU A 167 -7.61 -7.78 -11.37
N SER A 168 -7.06 -8.98 -11.15
CA SER A 168 -6.00 -9.52 -12.03
C SER A 168 -6.46 -9.46 -13.50
N HIS A 169 -5.50 -9.30 -14.43
CA HIS A 169 -5.78 -9.09 -15.85
C HIS A 169 -4.75 -9.80 -16.73
N ASP A 170 -4.77 -11.11 -16.65
CA ASP A 170 -3.91 -12.05 -17.35
C ASP A 170 -4.80 -13.02 -18.12
N GLY A 171 -5.53 -12.50 -19.10
CA GLY A 171 -6.12 -13.25 -20.23
C GLY A 171 -7.20 -14.30 -19.93
N ALA A 172 -7.23 -14.87 -18.73
CA ALA A 172 -8.15 -15.87 -18.21
C ALA A 172 -9.39 -15.26 -17.52
N HIS A 173 -9.42 -13.92 -17.39
CA HIS A 173 -10.53 -13.15 -16.79
C HIS A 173 -11.80 -13.10 -17.65
N ALA A 174 -11.85 -13.87 -18.74
CA ALA A 174 -13.09 -14.18 -19.43
C ALA A 174 -13.91 -15.17 -18.58
N GLY A 175 -14.53 -14.71 -17.48
CA GLY A 175 -15.35 -15.62 -16.65
C GLY A 175 -15.73 -15.18 -15.24
N VAL A 176 -15.35 -14.00 -14.76
CA VAL A 176 -15.85 -13.50 -13.46
C VAL A 176 -17.20 -12.82 -13.66
N SER A 177 -18.25 -13.40 -13.11
CA SER A 177 -19.58 -12.78 -13.11
C SER A 177 -19.62 -11.57 -12.18
N GLY A 178 -20.58 -10.66 -12.40
CA GLY A 178 -20.78 -9.52 -11.51
C GLY A 178 -21.06 -9.93 -10.04
N ALA A 179 -21.68 -11.09 -9.83
CA ALA A 179 -21.92 -11.64 -8.50
C ALA A 179 -20.62 -12.10 -7.82
N GLU A 180 -19.73 -12.75 -8.56
CA GLU A 180 -18.43 -13.19 -8.04
C GLU A 180 -17.49 -12.01 -7.78
N TYR A 181 -17.52 -10.99 -8.64
CA TYR A 181 -16.83 -9.73 -8.38
C TYR A 181 -17.35 -9.08 -7.08
N ALA A 182 -18.67 -9.03 -6.90
CA ALA A 182 -19.27 -8.47 -5.69
C ALA A 182 -18.90 -9.28 -4.45
N ALA A 183 -18.81 -10.62 -4.55
CA ALA A 183 -18.39 -11.50 -3.46
C ALA A 183 -16.92 -11.26 -3.07
N LEU A 184 -16.01 -11.23 -4.06
CA LEU A 184 -14.59 -10.90 -3.86
C LEU A 184 -14.43 -9.54 -3.16
N ARG A 185 -15.14 -8.52 -3.69
CA ARG A 185 -15.07 -7.17 -3.16
C ARG A 185 -15.63 -7.10 -1.74
N ALA A 186 -16.75 -7.76 -1.47
CA ALA A 186 -17.35 -7.79 -0.14
C ALA A 186 -16.43 -8.48 0.88
N ALA A 187 -15.78 -9.58 0.50
CA ALA A 187 -14.83 -10.30 1.36
C ALA A 187 -13.61 -9.42 1.70
N ALA A 188 -12.97 -8.81 0.70
CA ALA A 188 -11.83 -7.93 0.91
C ALA A 188 -12.19 -6.71 1.79
N LEU A 189 -13.32 -6.05 1.50
CA LEU A 189 -13.77 -4.89 2.27
C LEU A 189 -14.20 -5.25 3.70
N GLY A 190 -14.80 -6.42 3.89
CA GLY A 190 -15.20 -6.90 5.22
C GLY A 190 -14.02 -7.17 6.15
N ALA A 191 -12.88 -7.60 5.61
CA ALA A 191 -11.67 -7.88 6.37
C ALA A 191 -10.81 -6.62 6.63
N ALA A 192 -10.92 -5.58 5.81
CA ALA A 192 -10.07 -4.38 5.88
C ALA A 192 -10.01 -3.71 7.26
N PRO A 193 -11.13 -3.49 7.99
CA PRO A 193 -11.09 -2.84 9.29
C PRO A 193 -10.30 -3.63 10.34
N ALA A 194 -10.43 -4.96 10.35
CA ALA A 194 -9.74 -5.81 11.31
C ALA A 194 -8.23 -5.83 11.06
N VAL A 195 -7.82 -5.90 9.79
CA VAL A 195 -6.40 -5.88 9.41
C VAL A 195 -5.78 -4.51 9.68
N ALA A 196 -6.49 -3.41 9.39
CA ALA A 196 -6.05 -2.06 9.74
C ALA A 196 -5.79 -1.93 11.24
N ALA A 197 -6.76 -2.34 12.06
CA ALA A 197 -6.64 -2.27 13.52
C ALA A 197 -5.48 -3.13 14.05
N ALA A 198 -5.23 -4.30 13.46
CA ALA A 198 -4.11 -5.16 13.85
C ALA A 198 -2.75 -4.52 13.54
N ILE A 199 -2.60 -3.90 12.35
CA ILE A 199 -1.38 -3.18 11.98
C ILE A 199 -1.15 -1.98 12.91
N ASP A 200 -2.19 -1.18 13.15
CA ASP A 200 -2.09 0.00 14.03
C ASP A 200 -1.77 -0.36 15.47
N ALA A 201 -2.37 -1.45 15.99
CA ALA A 201 -2.04 -1.96 17.32
C ALA A 201 -0.57 -2.42 17.42
N GLN A 202 -0.04 -3.04 16.37
CA GLN A 202 1.36 -3.46 16.35
C GLN A 202 2.32 -2.26 16.28
N LEU A 203 2.02 -1.26 15.44
CA LEU A 203 2.83 -0.04 15.34
C LEU A 203 2.89 0.70 16.67
N LEU A 204 1.75 0.84 17.37
CA LEU A 204 1.69 1.45 18.70
C LEU A 204 2.52 0.66 19.73
N ALA A 205 2.43 -0.68 19.70
CA ALA A 205 3.20 -1.53 20.61
C ALA A 205 4.72 -1.44 20.35
N ASP A 206 5.13 -1.23 19.09
CA ASP A 206 6.52 -1.05 18.73
C ASP A 206 7.04 0.33 19.18
N GLU A 207 6.23 1.40 19.08
CA GLU A 207 6.55 2.72 19.64
C GLU A 207 6.77 2.66 21.16
N ASP A 208 5.84 2.03 21.90
CA ASP A 208 5.94 1.90 23.36
C ASP A 208 7.21 1.13 23.81
N ASN A 209 7.70 0.20 22.99
CA ASN A 209 8.91 -0.56 23.28
C ASN A 209 10.21 0.21 22.98
N MET A 210 10.16 1.22 22.10
CA MET A 210 11.32 2.06 21.79
C MET A 210 11.63 3.06 22.91
N ASP A 211 10.65 3.40 23.75
CA ASP A 211 10.84 4.29 24.91
C ASP A 211 11.46 3.60 26.14
N VAL A 212 11.73 2.29 26.08
CA VAL A 212 12.21 1.46 27.22
C VAL A 212 13.71 1.12 27.11
N VAL A 213 14.42 1.59 26.08
CA VAL A 213 15.86 1.31 25.84
C VAL A 213 16.74 2.51 26.11
#